data_AF-A0A976GSN4-F1
#
_entry.id   AF-A0A976GSN4-F1
#
_cell.length_a   1.000
_cell.length_b   1.000
_cell.length_c   1.000
_cell.angle_alpha   90.00
_cell.angle_beta   90.00
_cell.angle_gamma   90.00
#
_symmetry.space_group_name_H-M   'P 1'
#
loop_
_entity.id
_entity.type
_entity.pdbx_description
1 polymer ?
#
loop_
_entity_poly.entity_id
_entity_poly.type
_entity_poly.pdbx_seq_one_letter_code
_entity_poly.pdbx_strand_id
1 'polypeptide(L)'
;MFRVAVHDTMGEGESIALAHLERINKQPHHQIDLQASYVIALKLIDENKKALNRVLIRKFVYVLERVASVMGISDAEKKIIDKFENDVLVIHAKKRSENHQLSQEEANLYSTIGQLAYVIAKADNVLNREEKETFRKVVKEKLGEFDWLAEERFKIIDDMMILDITHTYEHAIYLIKKNTKALTPEVIQKFQFVMEEVAKVSGINKEEAKWIDKFKNDIFEIYHNKSL
;
A
#
# COMPACT_ATOMS: atom_id res chain seq x y z
N MET A 1 21.88 2.33 14.01
CA MET A 1 21.59 3.33 15.07
C MET A 1 20.10 3.71 15.21
N PHE A 2 19.19 3.30 14.30
CA PHE A 2 17.76 3.65 14.35
C PHE A 2 16.86 2.73 15.22
N ARG A 3 17.41 1.69 15.85
CA ARG A 3 16.62 0.66 16.57
C ARG A 3 16.15 1.08 17.97
N VAL A 4 16.79 2.09 18.57
CA VAL A 4 16.56 2.45 19.98
C VAL A 4 15.42 3.46 20.14
N ALA A 5 15.24 4.38 19.19
CA ALA A 5 14.28 5.47 19.33
C ALA A 5 12.80 5.08 19.16
N VAL A 6 12.49 3.89 18.61
CA VAL A 6 11.09 3.46 18.37
C VAL A 6 10.47 2.83 19.62
N HIS A 7 11.27 2.20 20.49
CA HIS A 7 10.77 1.55 21.70
C HIS A 7 10.31 2.53 22.78
N ASP A 8 10.95 3.70 22.88
CA ASP A 8 10.70 4.66 23.96
C ASP A 8 9.37 5.42 23.83
N THR A 9 8.67 5.30 22.69
CA THR A 9 7.37 5.96 22.44
C THR A 9 6.21 4.99 22.25
N MET A 10 6.45 3.68 22.32
CA MET A 10 5.43 2.67 22.05
C MET A 10 4.65 2.28 23.31
N GLY A 11 3.33 2.13 23.17
CA GLY A 11 2.52 1.52 24.22
C GLY A 11 2.90 0.05 24.44
N GLU A 12 2.62 -0.50 25.63
CA GLU A 12 2.96 -1.88 26.00
C GLU A 12 2.40 -2.90 24.98
N GLY A 13 1.16 -2.70 24.51
CA GLY A 13 0.54 -3.52 23.47
C GLY A 13 1.26 -3.46 22.11
N GLU A 14 1.78 -2.29 21.73
CA GLU A 14 2.53 -2.12 20.47
C GLU A 14 3.90 -2.82 20.54
N SER A 15 4.56 -2.75 21.69
CA SER A 15 5.84 -3.42 21.92
C SER A 15 5.71 -4.94 21.85
N ILE A 16 4.65 -5.51 22.44
CA ILE A 16 4.35 -6.95 22.38
C ILE A 16 4.08 -7.39 20.94
N ALA A 17 3.26 -6.62 20.23
CA ALA A 17 2.88 -6.91 18.85
C ALA A 17 4.08 -6.83 17.89
N LEU A 18 4.95 -5.83 18.04
CA LEU A 18 6.19 -5.69 17.28
C LEU A 18 7.16 -6.84 17.56
N ALA A 19 7.34 -7.22 18.83
CA ALA A 19 8.22 -8.32 19.22
C ALA A 19 7.74 -9.66 18.63
N HIS A 20 6.42 -9.87 18.56
CA HIS A 20 5.84 -11.04 17.93
C HIS A 20 6.10 -11.07 16.42
N LEU A 21 5.88 -9.95 15.72
CA LEU A 21 6.19 -9.81 14.28
C LEU A 21 7.67 -10.02 13.97
N GLU A 22 8.57 -9.49 14.80
CA GLU A 22 10.01 -9.70 14.64
C GLU A 22 10.40 -11.17 14.84
N ARG A 23 9.72 -11.89 15.74
CA ARG A 23 9.95 -13.32 15.97
C ARG A 23 9.49 -14.14 14.77
N ILE A 24 8.33 -13.83 14.20
CA ILE A 24 7.82 -14.44 12.95
C ILE A 24 8.81 -14.21 11.82
N ASN A 25 9.30 -12.98 11.62
CA ASN A 25 10.19 -12.64 10.52
C ASN A 25 11.59 -13.29 10.61
N LYS A 26 12.01 -13.72 11.80
CA LYS A 26 13.33 -14.35 12.04
C LYS A 26 13.29 -15.89 12.02
N GLN A 27 12.10 -16.49 11.99
CA GLN A 27 11.97 -17.95 12.02
C GLN A 27 12.02 -18.56 10.60
N PRO A 28 12.64 -19.75 10.42
CA PRO A 28 12.58 -20.48 9.16
C PRO A 28 11.13 -20.80 8.78
N HIS A 29 10.79 -20.68 7.49
CA HIS A 29 9.42 -20.77 6.95
C HIS A 29 8.61 -22.02 7.34
N HIS A 30 9.27 -23.07 7.81
CA HIS A 30 8.68 -24.37 8.16
C HIS A 30 8.36 -24.52 9.65
N GLN A 31 8.69 -23.53 10.50
CA GLN A 31 8.52 -23.60 11.97
C GLN A 31 7.53 -22.59 12.54
N ILE A 32 6.97 -21.72 11.72
CA ILE A 32 5.99 -20.74 12.17
C ILE A 32 4.62 -21.42 12.15
N ASP A 33 3.98 -21.54 13.31
CA ASP A 33 2.54 -21.80 13.38
C ASP A 33 1.84 -20.52 12.92
N LEU A 34 1.68 -20.44 11.61
CA LEU A 34 1.11 -19.29 10.91
C LEU A 34 -0.36 -19.08 11.29
N GLN A 35 -1.07 -20.15 11.67
CA GLN A 35 -2.45 -20.09 12.14
C GLN A 35 -2.53 -19.49 13.55
N ALA A 36 -1.64 -19.89 14.46
CA ALA A 36 -1.53 -19.24 15.77
C ALA A 36 -1.08 -17.76 15.65
N SER A 37 -0.14 -17.48 14.75
CA SER A 37 0.33 -16.12 14.46
C SER A 37 -0.79 -15.22 13.91
N TYR A 38 -1.64 -15.78 13.05
CA TYR A 38 -2.85 -15.13 12.51
C TYR A 38 -3.87 -14.81 13.60
N VAL A 39 -4.18 -15.77 14.48
CA VAL A 39 -5.12 -15.57 15.60
C VAL A 39 -4.60 -14.52 16.59
N ILE A 40 -3.30 -14.54 16.89
CA ILE A 40 -2.66 -13.56 17.78
C ILE A 40 -2.71 -12.16 17.14
N ALA A 41 -2.44 -12.05 15.84
CA ALA A 41 -2.55 -10.79 15.10
C ALA A 41 -3.96 -10.20 15.19
N LEU A 42 -4.99 -11.01 14.89
CA LEU A 42 -6.39 -10.57 14.95
C LEU A 42 -6.81 -10.14 16.36
N LYS A 43 -6.35 -10.86 17.40
CA LYS A 43 -6.65 -10.53 18.79
C LYS A 43 -5.98 -9.23 19.24
N LEU A 44 -4.71 -9.04 18.89
CA LEU A 44 -3.98 -7.80 19.18
C LEU A 44 -4.61 -6.59 18.47
N ILE A 45 -5.08 -6.78 17.24
CA ILE A 45 -5.84 -5.79 16.48
C ILE A 45 -7.10 -5.39 17.21
N ASP A 46 -7.90 -6.36 17.66
CA ASP A 46 -9.19 -6.11 18.33
C ASP A 46 -9.02 -5.40 19.67
N GLU A 47 -8.04 -5.85 20.46
CA GLU A 47 -7.72 -5.29 21.79
C GLU A 47 -7.12 -3.89 21.72
N ASN A 48 -6.41 -3.55 20.63
CA ASN A 48 -5.64 -2.30 20.52
C ASN A 48 -6.12 -1.35 19.41
N LYS A 49 -7.36 -1.49 18.91
CA LYS A 49 -7.94 -0.68 17.80
C LYS A 49 -7.70 0.83 17.89
N LYS A 50 -7.57 1.39 19.10
CA LYS A 50 -7.34 2.83 19.33
C LYS A 50 -5.87 3.21 19.53
N ALA A 51 -5.02 2.25 19.91
CA ALA A 51 -3.63 2.46 20.32
C ALA A 51 -2.62 2.03 19.26
N LEU A 52 -3.00 1.13 18.35
CA LEU A 52 -2.17 0.69 17.24
C LEU A 52 -1.86 1.85 16.30
N ASN A 53 -0.59 2.28 16.29
CA ASN A 53 -0.07 3.18 15.28
C ASN A 53 -0.19 2.51 13.89
N ARG A 54 -0.61 3.32 12.92
CA ARG A 54 -0.65 3.10 11.47
C ARG A 54 0.47 2.21 10.92
N VAL A 55 1.71 2.40 11.38
CA VAL A 55 2.89 1.62 10.98
C VAL A 55 2.79 0.16 11.41
N LEU A 56 2.28 -0.10 12.61
CA LEU A 56 2.19 -1.45 13.16
C LEU A 56 1.09 -2.26 12.47
N ILE A 57 -0.06 -1.62 12.24
CA ILE A 57 -1.20 -2.22 11.53
C ILE A 57 -0.79 -2.69 10.13
N ARG A 58 -0.04 -1.87 9.41
CA ARG A 58 0.40 -2.18 8.04
C ARG A 58 1.45 -3.29 8.00
N LYS A 59 2.35 -3.33 8.99
CA LYS A 59 3.23 -4.50 9.20
C LYS A 59 2.43 -5.77 9.47
N PHE A 60 1.31 -5.69 10.19
CA PHE A 60 0.40 -6.82 10.38
C PHE A 60 -0.28 -7.25 9.09
N VAL A 61 -0.94 -6.35 8.36
CA VAL A 61 -1.59 -6.66 7.06
C VAL A 61 -0.61 -7.36 6.13
N TYR A 62 0.60 -6.82 5.99
CA TYR A 62 1.62 -7.42 5.14
C TYR A 62 2.04 -8.83 5.59
N VAL A 63 2.26 -9.04 6.89
CA VAL A 63 2.58 -10.38 7.39
C VAL A 63 1.44 -11.33 7.04
N LEU A 64 0.18 -10.90 7.18
CA LEU A 64 -0.98 -11.70 6.80
C LEU A 64 -1.02 -11.99 5.29
N GLU A 65 -0.74 -11.01 4.42
CA GLU A 65 -0.64 -11.18 2.96
C GLU A 65 0.48 -12.13 2.54
N ARG A 66 1.60 -12.13 3.25
CA ARG A 66 2.73 -13.03 2.97
C ARG A 66 2.48 -14.45 3.48
N VAL A 67 1.89 -14.58 4.67
CA VAL A 67 1.37 -15.86 5.16
C VAL A 67 0.40 -16.43 4.14
N ALA A 68 -0.50 -15.57 3.65
CA ALA A 68 -1.50 -15.89 2.64
C ALA A 68 -0.92 -16.41 1.32
N SER A 69 0.12 -15.74 0.81
CA SER A 69 0.75 -16.13 -0.46
C SER A 69 1.52 -17.45 -0.36
N VAL A 70 2.09 -17.76 0.81
CA VAL A 70 2.87 -18.98 1.03
C VAL A 70 2.00 -20.19 1.37
N MET A 71 0.92 -20.01 2.13
CA MET A 71 0.09 -21.11 2.61
C MET A 71 -1.07 -21.49 1.69
N GLY A 72 -1.43 -20.62 0.73
CA GLY A 72 -2.67 -20.79 -0.02
C GLY A 72 -3.88 -20.58 0.89
N ILE A 73 -4.14 -19.34 1.28
CA ILE A 73 -5.33 -19.03 2.09
C ILE A 73 -6.63 -19.17 1.30
N SER A 74 -7.69 -19.46 2.04
CA SER A 74 -9.05 -19.50 1.54
C SER A 74 -9.55 -18.09 1.15
N ASP A 75 -10.56 -18.04 0.28
CA ASP A 75 -11.23 -16.79 -0.09
C ASP A 75 -11.87 -16.09 1.12
N ALA A 76 -12.23 -16.84 2.17
CA ALA A 76 -12.76 -16.28 3.41
C ALA A 76 -11.70 -15.49 4.18
N GLU A 77 -10.46 -15.98 4.22
CA GLU A 77 -9.34 -15.31 4.88
C GLU A 77 -8.89 -14.07 4.10
N LYS A 78 -8.87 -14.12 2.76
CA LYS A 78 -8.64 -12.93 1.92
C LYS A 78 -9.64 -11.82 2.23
N LYS A 79 -10.92 -12.16 2.35
CA LYS A 79 -11.97 -11.19 2.71
C LYS A 79 -11.75 -10.55 4.09
N ILE A 80 -11.16 -11.28 5.04
CA ILE A 80 -10.86 -10.74 6.38
C ILE A 80 -9.69 -9.76 6.30
N ILE A 81 -8.63 -10.10 5.56
CA ILE A 81 -7.46 -9.22 5.35
C ILE A 81 -7.90 -7.95 4.61
N ASP A 82 -8.63 -8.10 3.49
CA ASP A 82 -9.19 -6.99 2.73
C ASP A 82 -10.05 -6.10 3.65
N LYS A 83 -10.97 -6.69 4.41
CA LYS A 83 -11.82 -5.94 5.34
C LYS A 83 -10.99 -5.19 6.39
N PHE A 84 -9.95 -5.81 6.93
CA PHE A 84 -9.12 -5.20 7.95
C PHE A 84 -8.30 -4.02 7.39
N GLU A 85 -7.66 -4.18 6.22
CA GLU A 85 -6.94 -3.09 5.56
C GLU A 85 -7.88 -1.89 5.28
N ASN A 86 -9.10 -2.19 4.85
CA ASN A 86 -10.14 -1.19 4.60
C ASN A 86 -10.63 -0.50 5.87
N ASP A 87 -10.93 -1.26 6.94
CA ASP A 87 -11.37 -0.70 8.23
C ASP A 87 -10.32 0.28 8.78
N VAL A 88 -9.04 -0.02 8.59
CA VAL A 88 -7.91 0.83 9.00
C VAL A 88 -7.84 2.10 8.16
N LEU A 89 -7.92 1.98 6.83
CA LEU A 89 -7.97 3.14 5.93
C LEU A 89 -9.14 4.06 6.27
N VAL A 90 -10.33 3.49 6.54
CA VAL A 90 -11.55 4.24 6.90
C VAL A 90 -11.42 4.92 8.27
N ILE A 91 -10.90 4.24 9.28
CA ILE A 91 -10.68 4.82 10.62
C ILE A 91 -9.74 6.03 10.52
N HIS A 92 -8.72 5.96 9.66
CA HIS A 92 -7.80 7.08 9.46
C HIS A 92 -8.37 8.19 8.60
N ALA A 93 -9.15 7.87 7.56
CA ALA A 93 -9.86 8.86 6.75
C ALA A 93 -10.88 9.65 7.59
N LYS A 94 -11.65 8.95 8.43
CA LYS A 94 -12.68 9.54 9.30
C LYS A 94 -12.12 10.48 10.37
N LYS A 95 -10.85 10.32 10.75
CA LYS A 95 -10.14 11.23 11.68
C LYS A 95 -9.65 12.52 11.00
N ARG A 96 -9.66 12.61 9.67
CA ARG A 96 -9.05 13.71 8.90
C ARG A 96 -10.01 14.51 8.03
N SER A 97 -11.17 13.98 7.63
CA SER A 97 -12.13 14.71 6.78
C SER A 97 -13.47 14.91 7.49
N GLU A 98 -13.73 16.12 7.99
CA GLU A 98 -15.07 16.49 8.48
C GLU A 98 -16.01 16.97 7.37
N ASN A 99 -15.59 17.07 6.09
CA ASN A 99 -16.49 17.63 5.06
C ASN A 99 -16.51 17.02 3.64
N HIS A 100 -15.66 16.08 3.24
CA HIS A 100 -15.86 15.32 1.98
C HIS A 100 -15.38 13.88 2.16
N GLN A 101 -16.31 12.93 2.16
CA GLN A 101 -16.00 11.52 2.40
C GLN A 101 -15.85 10.79 1.07
N LEU A 102 -14.61 10.45 0.69
CA LEU A 102 -14.36 9.54 -0.43
C LEU A 102 -15.10 8.22 -0.19
N SER A 103 -15.65 7.67 -1.26
CA SER A 103 -16.04 6.26 -1.25
C SER A 103 -14.81 5.37 -1.03
N GLN A 104 -15.04 4.17 -0.53
CA GLN A 104 -13.99 3.19 -0.35
C GLN A 104 -13.26 2.86 -1.66
N GLU A 105 -14.00 2.82 -2.78
CA GLU A 105 -13.41 2.56 -4.09
C GLU A 105 -12.47 3.68 -4.53
N GLU A 106 -12.86 4.95 -4.33
CA GLU A 106 -11.99 6.09 -4.63
C GLU A 106 -10.75 6.12 -3.74
N ALA A 107 -10.91 5.84 -2.45
CA ALA A 107 -9.79 5.79 -1.52
C ALA A 107 -8.76 4.71 -1.92
N ASN A 108 -9.24 3.55 -2.38
CA ASN A 108 -8.39 2.48 -2.90
C ASN A 108 -7.64 2.91 -4.17
N LEU A 109 -8.31 3.61 -5.09
CA LEU A 109 -7.66 4.14 -6.30
C LEU A 109 -6.59 5.18 -5.95
N TYR A 110 -6.86 6.09 -5.01
CA TYR A 110 -5.90 7.12 -4.60
C TYR A 110 -4.69 6.50 -3.88
N SER A 111 -4.91 5.49 -3.03
CA SER A 111 -3.83 4.68 -2.45
C SER A 111 -2.99 4.00 -3.53
N THR A 112 -3.62 3.50 -4.59
CA THR A 112 -2.95 2.80 -5.70
C THR A 112 -2.01 3.72 -6.50
N ILE A 113 -2.24 5.04 -6.52
CA ILE A 113 -1.30 6.01 -7.11
C ILE A 113 0.08 5.90 -6.44
N GLY A 114 0.13 5.70 -5.11
CA GLY A 114 1.38 5.51 -4.38
C GLY A 114 2.13 4.22 -4.75
N GLN A 115 1.41 3.14 -5.07
CA GLN A 115 2.02 1.89 -5.55
C GLN A 115 2.68 2.09 -6.91
N LEU A 116 1.98 2.69 -7.86
CA LEU A 116 2.49 2.89 -9.21
C LEU A 116 3.63 3.90 -9.25
N ALA A 117 3.56 4.97 -8.46
CA ALA A 117 4.68 5.89 -8.30
C ALA A 117 5.94 5.20 -7.77
N TYR A 118 5.78 4.26 -6.82
CA TYR A 118 6.90 3.46 -6.33
C TYR A 118 7.48 2.54 -7.42
N VAL A 119 6.63 1.90 -8.23
CA VAL A 119 7.08 1.05 -9.36
C VAL A 119 7.95 1.85 -10.32
N ILE A 120 7.53 3.06 -10.69
CA ILE A 120 8.29 3.94 -11.58
C ILE A 120 9.61 4.35 -10.93
N ALA A 121 9.57 4.92 -9.73
CA ALA A 121 10.77 5.41 -9.05
C ALA A 121 11.76 4.31 -8.64
N LYS A 122 11.38 3.02 -8.75
CA LYS A 122 12.25 1.88 -8.45
C LYS A 122 12.64 1.09 -9.71
N ALA A 123 12.17 1.47 -10.89
CA ALA A 123 12.37 0.72 -12.13
C ALA A 123 13.86 0.59 -12.52
N ASP A 124 14.69 1.58 -12.18
CA ASP A 124 16.14 1.57 -12.41
C ASP A 124 16.95 0.98 -11.24
N ASN A 125 16.26 0.43 -10.23
CA ASN A 125 16.77 -0.06 -8.95
C ASN A 125 17.26 1.00 -7.95
N VAL A 126 17.16 2.29 -8.23
CA VAL A 126 17.66 3.36 -7.35
C VAL A 126 16.57 4.39 -7.08
N LEU A 127 15.83 4.17 -5.99
CA LEU A 127 14.89 5.17 -5.52
C LEU A 127 15.64 6.33 -4.85
N ASN A 128 15.67 7.49 -5.50
CA ASN A 128 16.43 8.64 -5.03
C ASN A 128 15.58 9.61 -4.18
N ARG A 129 16.24 10.56 -3.50
CA ARG A 129 15.55 11.52 -2.62
C ARG A 129 14.65 12.48 -3.42
N GLU A 130 15.08 12.90 -4.60
CA GLU A 130 14.39 13.88 -5.43
C GLU A 130 13.09 13.32 -6.01
N GLU A 131 13.05 12.04 -6.37
CA GLU A 131 11.84 11.33 -6.79
C GLU A 131 10.83 11.25 -5.65
N LYS A 132 11.27 10.96 -4.41
CA LYS A 132 10.39 10.96 -3.23
C LYS A 132 9.82 12.35 -2.96
N GLU A 133 10.64 13.39 -3.07
CA GLU A 133 10.21 14.78 -2.87
C GLU A 133 9.25 15.24 -3.97
N THR A 134 9.55 14.89 -5.23
CA THR A 134 8.70 15.19 -6.38
C THR A 134 7.37 14.46 -6.28
N PHE A 135 7.37 13.17 -5.94
CA PHE A 135 6.16 12.40 -5.70
C PHE A 135 5.26 13.09 -4.67
N ARG A 136 5.78 13.44 -3.49
CA ARG A 136 5.02 14.15 -2.44
C ARG A 136 4.43 15.47 -2.94
N LYS A 137 5.23 16.27 -3.65
CA LYS A 137 4.77 17.54 -4.23
C LYS A 137 3.63 17.30 -5.23
N VAL A 138 3.80 16.36 -6.15
CA VAL A 138 2.85 16.08 -7.23
C VAL A 138 1.55 15.49 -6.70
N VAL A 139 1.59 14.57 -5.74
CA VAL A 139 0.36 14.03 -5.17
C VAL A 139 -0.39 15.07 -4.35
N LYS A 140 0.31 15.93 -3.61
CA LYS A 140 -0.31 17.06 -2.92
C LYS A 140 -1.04 18.00 -3.89
N GLU A 141 -0.43 18.28 -5.03
CA GLU A 141 -1.04 19.11 -6.08
C GLU A 141 -2.27 18.44 -6.73
N LYS A 142 -2.17 17.15 -7.06
CA LYS A 142 -3.20 16.45 -7.86
C LYS A 142 -4.32 15.80 -7.07
N LEU A 143 -4.07 15.42 -5.81
CA LEU A 143 -5.04 14.73 -4.96
C LEU A 143 -5.57 15.63 -3.85
N GLY A 144 -4.96 16.80 -3.63
CA GLY A 144 -5.42 17.79 -2.65
C GLY A 144 -5.46 17.21 -1.24
N GLU A 145 -6.63 17.28 -0.60
CA GLU A 145 -6.85 16.78 0.77
C GLU A 145 -6.70 15.25 0.93
N PHE A 146 -6.63 14.50 -0.18
CA PHE A 146 -6.52 13.05 -0.21
C PHE A 146 -5.12 12.54 -0.61
N ASP A 147 -4.15 13.45 -0.76
CA ASP A 147 -2.75 13.14 -1.07
C ASP A 147 -2.14 12.10 -0.13
N TRP A 148 -2.51 12.17 1.15
CA TRP A 148 -2.03 11.30 2.20
C TRP A 148 -2.29 9.81 1.93
N LEU A 149 -3.30 9.43 1.15
CA LEU A 149 -3.57 8.03 0.79
C LEU A 149 -2.42 7.48 -0.08
N ALA A 150 -2.05 8.22 -1.12
CA ALA A 150 -0.95 7.87 -2.00
C ALA A 150 0.38 7.93 -1.25
N GLU A 151 0.63 9.02 -0.51
CA GLU A 151 1.89 9.21 0.23
C GLU A 151 2.16 8.07 1.20
N GLU A 152 1.13 7.68 1.94
CA GLU A 152 1.25 6.65 2.95
C GLU A 152 1.46 5.27 2.31
N ARG A 153 0.74 4.97 1.23
CA ARG A 153 0.93 3.70 0.51
C ARG A 153 2.35 3.58 -0.05
N PHE A 154 2.85 4.64 -0.69
CA PHE A 154 4.23 4.72 -1.16
C PHE A 154 5.22 4.46 -0.02
N LYS A 155 5.04 5.18 1.11
CA LYS A 155 5.93 5.05 2.27
C LYS A 155 5.97 3.63 2.82
N ILE A 156 4.83 2.93 2.92
CA ILE A 156 4.87 1.53 3.38
C ILE A 156 5.79 0.70 2.50
N ILE A 157 5.58 0.79 1.18
CA ILE A 157 6.23 -0.11 0.23
C ILE A 157 7.75 0.13 0.29
N ASP A 158 8.15 1.39 0.33
CA ASP A 158 9.52 1.84 0.53
C ASP A 158 10.11 1.35 1.87
N ASP A 159 9.41 1.55 2.99
CA ASP A 159 9.85 1.13 4.33
C ASP A 159 9.96 -0.39 4.45
N MET A 160 9.12 -1.13 3.73
CA MET A 160 9.11 -2.59 3.79
C MET A 160 10.28 -3.19 3.04
N MET A 161 10.79 -2.58 1.97
CA MET A 161 11.94 -3.06 1.16
C MET A 161 11.84 -4.53 0.68
N ILE A 162 10.67 -5.18 0.77
CA ILE A 162 10.52 -6.63 0.51
C ILE A 162 9.74 -6.92 -0.77
N LEU A 163 8.92 -5.99 -1.26
CA LEU A 163 8.15 -6.21 -2.49
C LEU A 163 9.00 -5.88 -3.72
N ASP A 164 9.08 -6.84 -4.64
CA ASP A 164 9.60 -6.53 -5.97
C ASP A 164 8.61 -5.66 -6.76
N ILE A 165 9.15 -4.94 -7.72
CA ILE A 165 8.41 -3.96 -8.52
C ILE A 165 7.28 -4.61 -9.32
N THR A 166 7.46 -5.87 -9.75
CA THR A 166 6.46 -6.59 -10.56
C THR A 166 5.24 -6.93 -9.73
N HIS A 167 5.42 -7.52 -8.55
CA HIS A 167 4.30 -7.82 -7.64
C HIS A 167 3.59 -6.53 -7.20
N THR A 168 4.33 -5.46 -6.94
CA THR A 168 3.75 -4.16 -6.58
C THR A 168 2.85 -3.63 -7.71
N TYR A 169 3.31 -3.75 -8.96
CA TYR A 169 2.53 -3.37 -10.13
C TYR A 169 1.29 -4.25 -10.33
N GLU A 170 1.43 -5.57 -10.25
CA GLU A 170 0.31 -6.51 -10.40
C GLU A 170 -0.77 -6.27 -9.34
N HIS A 171 -0.36 -5.99 -8.10
CA HIS A 171 -1.28 -5.65 -7.02
C HIS A 171 -2.02 -4.33 -7.29
N ALA A 172 -1.32 -3.31 -7.80
CA ALA A 172 -1.94 -2.05 -8.22
C ALA A 172 -3.00 -2.29 -9.30
N ILE A 173 -2.69 -3.08 -10.32
CA ILE A 173 -3.64 -3.43 -11.39
C ILE A 173 -4.84 -4.21 -10.85
N TYR A 174 -4.62 -5.17 -9.94
CA TYR A 174 -5.70 -5.89 -9.28
C TYR A 174 -6.65 -4.96 -8.52
N LEU A 175 -6.11 -4.01 -7.75
CA LEU A 175 -6.92 -3.03 -7.03
C LEU A 175 -7.72 -2.14 -7.99
N ILE A 176 -7.11 -1.70 -9.09
CA ILE A 176 -7.82 -0.92 -10.11
C ILE A 176 -8.99 -1.73 -10.70
N LYS A 177 -8.78 -3.00 -11.04
CA LYS A 177 -9.82 -3.91 -11.55
C LYS A 177 -10.97 -4.10 -10.55
N LYS A 178 -10.67 -4.17 -9.25
CA LYS A 178 -11.68 -4.32 -8.19
C LYS A 178 -12.48 -3.04 -7.92
N ASN A 179 -11.91 -1.87 -8.18
CA ASN A 179 -12.51 -0.57 -7.89
C ASN A 179 -12.88 0.17 -9.19
N THR A 180 -13.31 -0.57 -10.20
CA THR A 180 -13.59 0.00 -11.53
C THR A 180 -14.73 1.00 -11.49
N LYS A 181 -15.73 0.92 -10.61
CA LYS A 181 -16.86 1.88 -10.65
C LYS A 181 -16.39 3.30 -10.34
N ALA A 182 -15.42 3.46 -9.45
CA ALA A 182 -14.75 4.73 -9.17
C ALA A 182 -13.69 5.14 -10.22
N LEU A 183 -13.33 4.28 -11.16
CA LEU A 183 -12.32 4.57 -12.18
C LEU A 183 -12.92 5.45 -13.29
N THR A 184 -12.72 6.76 -13.18
CA THR A 184 -13.14 7.77 -14.17
C THR A 184 -11.95 8.23 -15.03
N PRO A 185 -12.18 8.89 -16.18
CA PRO A 185 -11.09 9.48 -16.98
C PRO A 185 -10.21 10.45 -16.18
N GLU A 186 -10.81 11.22 -15.26
CA GLU A 186 -10.07 12.13 -14.39
C GLU A 186 -9.12 11.37 -13.45
N VAL A 187 -9.60 10.27 -12.86
CA VAL A 187 -8.76 9.42 -12.00
C VAL A 187 -7.62 8.77 -12.80
N ILE A 188 -7.91 8.30 -14.01
CA ILE A 188 -6.89 7.76 -14.93
C ILE A 188 -5.82 8.81 -15.26
N GLN A 189 -6.23 10.05 -15.55
CA GLN A 189 -5.30 11.15 -15.80
C GLN A 189 -4.42 11.44 -14.58
N LYS A 190 -4.96 11.37 -13.36
CA LYS A 190 -4.16 11.51 -12.12
C LYS A 190 -3.10 10.42 -12.01
N PHE A 191 -3.44 9.17 -12.30
CA PHE A 191 -2.46 8.07 -12.33
C PHE A 191 -1.32 8.36 -13.32
N GLN A 192 -1.68 8.64 -14.58
CA GLN A 192 -0.71 8.87 -15.65
C GLN A 192 0.19 10.08 -15.34
N PHE A 193 -0.41 11.18 -14.89
CA PHE A 193 0.33 12.39 -14.54
C PHE A 193 1.34 12.13 -13.43
N VAL A 194 0.94 11.49 -12.33
CA VAL A 194 1.85 11.22 -11.21
C VAL A 194 3.01 10.31 -11.65
N MET A 195 2.73 9.26 -12.42
CA MET A 195 3.76 8.36 -12.93
C MET A 195 4.76 9.09 -13.83
N GLU A 196 4.27 9.92 -14.76
CA GLU A 196 5.12 10.66 -15.69
C GLU A 196 5.96 11.73 -14.98
N GLU A 197 5.40 12.47 -14.02
CA GLU A 197 6.17 13.50 -13.30
C GLU A 197 7.26 12.90 -12.41
N VAL A 198 7.01 11.73 -11.81
CA VAL A 198 8.03 11.01 -11.04
C VAL A 198 9.17 10.55 -11.96
N ALA A 199 8.87 9.97 -13.12
CA ALA A 199 9.89 9.54 -14.08
C ALA A 199 10.70 10.70 -14.70
N LYS A 200 10.13 11.90 -14.78
CA LYS A 200 10.81 13.07 -15.38
C LYS A 200 11.95 13.63 -14.54
N VAL A 201 12.02 13.32 -13.24
CA VAL A 201 13.02 13.89 -12.30
C VAL A 201 14.44 13.60 -12.76
N SER A 202 14.71 12.34 -13.07
CA SER A 202 16.01 11.82 -13.54
C SER A 202 16.08 11.69 -15.06
N GLY A 203 14.97 11.97 -15.75
CA GLY A 203 14.77 11.75 -17.18
C GLY A 203 14.29 10.33 -17.45
N ILE A 204 13.21 10.21 -18.22
CA ILE A 204 12.53 8.93 -18.43
C ILE A 204 13.46 7.94 -19.14
N ASN A 205 13.85 6.89 -18.44
CA ASN A 205 14.68 5.82 -18.98
C ASN A 205 13.84 4.71 -19.64
N LYS A 206 14.50 3.75 -20.28
CA LYS A 206 13.82 2.67 -21.02
C LYS A 206 12.97 1.77 -20.13
N GLU A 207 13.36 1.53 -18.88
CA GLU A 207 12.59 0.67 -17.98
C GLU A 207 11.36 1.40 -17.43
N GLU A 208 11.48 2.67 -17.04
CA GLU A 208 10.35 3.50 -16.63
C GLU A 208 9.32 3.67 -17.76
N ALA A 209 9.80 3.92 -18.99
CA ALA A 209 8.94 4.02 -20.17
C ALA A 209 8.13 2.74 -20.39
N LYS A 210 8.74 1.55 -20.24
CA LYS A 210 8.03 0.27 -20.34
C LYS A 210 6.91 0.16 -19.32
N TRP A 211 7.12 0.56 -18.06
CA TRP A 211 6.09 0.50 -17.03
C TRP A 211 4.96 1.50 -17.27
N ILE A 212 5.29 2.71 -17.75
CA ILE A 212 4.29 3.72 -18.13
C ILE A 212 3.45 3.21 -19.31
N ASP A 213 4.08 2.68 -20.36
CA ASP A 213 3.38 2.17 -21.54
C ASP A 213 2.53 0.95 -21.19
N LYS A 214 3.07 0.04 -20.36
CA LYS A 214 2.33 -1.11 -19.84
C LYS A 214 1.09 -0.65 -19.06
N PHE A 215 1.24 0.35 -18.18
CA PHE A 215 0.11 0.92 -17.45
C PHE A 215 -0.95 1.52 -18.37
N LYS A 216 -0.53 2.29 -19.39
CA LYS A 216 -1.44 2.89 -20.38
C LYS A 216 -2.25 1.83 -21.13
N ASN A 217 -1.63 0.71 -21.49
CA ASN A 217 -2.33 -0.40 -22.14
C ASN A 217 -3.27 -1.12 -21.17
N ASP A 218 -2.77 -1.50 -19.99
CA ASP A 218 -3.57 -2.23 -19.00
C ASP A 218 -4.79 -1.39 -18.55
N ILE A 219 -4.63 -0.08 -18.35
CA ILE A 219 -5.74 0.80 -17.95
C ILE A 219 -6.73 1.03 -19.08
N PHE A 220 -6.26 1.11 -20.34
CA PHE A 220 -7.11 1.22 -21.51
C PHE A 220 -8.02 -0.01 -21.61
N GLU A 221 -7.46 -1.21 -21.48
CA GLU A 221 -8.21 -2.45 -21.49
C GLU A 221 -9.22 -2.51 -20.34
N ILE A 222 -8.80 -2.20 -19.10
CA ILE A 222 -9.68 -2.22 -17.93
C ILE A 222 -10.85 -1.23 -18.08
N TYR A 223 -10.58 -0.03 -18.59
CA TYR A 223 -11.59 1.01 -18.69
C TYR A 223 -12.60 0.74 -19.82
N HIS A 224 -12.16 0.20 -20.96
CA HIS A 224 -13.04 -0.07 -22.11
C HIS A 224 -13.77 -1.42 -22.01
N ASN A 225 -13.17 -2.41 -21.34
CA ASN A 225 -13.80 -3.71 -21.10
C ASN A 225 -14.80 -3.70 -19.93
N LYS A 226 -15.09 -2.54 -19.34
CA LYS A 226 -16.17 -2.33 -18.35
C LYS A 226 -17.58 -2.72 -18.86
N SER A 227 -17.73 -2.97 -20.16
CA SER A 227 -19.01 -3.12 -20.86
C SER A 227 -19.41 -4.58 -21.14
N LEU A 228 -18.77 -5.56 -20.50
CA LEU A 228 -19.12 -6.99 -20.58
C LEU A 228 -19.49 -7.53 -19.19
#